data_AF-A0A7K0UN30-F1
#
_entry.id   AF-A0A7K0UN30-F1
#
_cell.length_a   1.000
_cell.length_b   1.000
_cell.length_c   1.000
_cell.angle_alpha   90.00
_cell.angle_beta   90.00
_cell.angle_gamma   90.00
#
_symmetry.space_group_name_H-M   'P 1'
#
loop_
_entity.id
_entity.type
_entity.pdbx_description
1 polymer ?
#
loop_
_entity_poly.entity_id
_entity_poly.type
_entity_poly.pdbx_seq_one_letter_code
_entity_poly.pdbx_strand_id
1 'polypeptide(L)'
;MIIDDDAPVLSGSTPSQGGVLYEPRGSITWSFNEPVRLAGAVSDNIYVVSQAGARLAGVGQLLGDGTRVRWTPLVGLPAGSILLAAITGVRDQAGNETVPIESLEILRKQRSSLDLARIRSGSRWSWFRYTTTRNLIGRDVLMETYTNGAWQISAVITTSGVNGTFRVERSSGAAIRLRWAGDERVDGATSRRVGLGG
;
A
#
# COMPACT_ATOMS: atom_id res chain seq x y z
N MET A 1 28.15 18.42 -38.38
CA MET A 1 27.48 17.24 -37.80
C MET A 1 27.64 17.37 -36.31
N ILE A 2 26.55 17.55 -35.58
CA ILE A 2 26.60 17.46 -34.11
C ILE A 2 26.48 15.97 -33.81
N ILE A 3 27.47 15.43 -33.10
CA ILE A 3 27.39 14.09 -32.53
C ILE A 3 26.78 14.29 -31.14
N ASP A 4 25.74 13.51 -30.86
CA ASP A 4 25.11 13.44 -29.56
C ASP A 4 25.78 12.33 -28.76
N ASP A 5 26.43 12.68 -27.66
CA ASP A 5 27.15 11.77 -26.77
C ASP A 5 26.55 11.71 -25.35
N ASP A 6 25.41 12.37 -25.13
CA ASP A 6 24.69 12.32 -23.87
C ASP A 6 23.86 11.03 -23.79
N ALA A 7 23.99 10.30 -22.69
CA ALA A 7 23.20 9.11 -22.44
C ALA A 7 21.91 9.45 -21.69
N PRO A 8 20.83 8.66 -21.87
CA PRO A 8 19.62 8.86 -21.11
C PRO A 8 19.88 8.67 -19.62
N VAL A 9 19.13 9.39 -18.80
CA VAL A 9 19.20 9.35 -17.35
C VAL A 9 17.81 9.12 -16.79
N LEU A 10 17.70 8.21 -15.81
CA LEU A 10 16.46 8.02 -15.07
C LEU A 10 16.12 9.30 -14.30
N SER A 11 15.04 9.97 -14.69
CA SER A 11 14.54 11.19 -14.05
C SER A 11 13.55 10.89 -12.92
N GLY A 12 12.97 9.68 -12.89
CA GLY A 12 12.16 9.22 -11.78
C GLY A 12 11.40 7.94 -12.06
N SER A 13 10.62 7.50 -11.08
CA SER A 13 9.77 6.33 -11.21
C SER A 13 8.45 6.49 -10.47
N THR A 14 7.46 5.70 -10.89
CA THR A 14 6.17 5.59 -10.20
C THR A 14 5.80 4.12 -10.04
N PRO A 15 5.72 3.61 -8.80
CA PRO A 15 6.14 4.28 -7.56
C PRO A 15 7.63 4.64 -7.56
N SER A 16 8.01 5.63 -6.75
CA SER A 16 9.40 5.97 -6.48
C SER A 16 10.10 4.87 -5.66
N GLN A 17 11.42 4.98 -5.49
CA GLN A 17 12.18 4.15 -4.54
C GLN A 17 11.53 4.16 -3.14
N GLY A 18 11.31 2.98 -2.56
CA GLY A 18 10.60 2.80 -1.28
C GLY A 18 9.10 3.10 -1.34
N GLY A 19 8.55 3.36 -2.53
CA GLY A 19 7.16 3.76 -2.74
C GLY A 19 6.17 2.62 -2.54
N VAL A 20 4.88 2.97 -2.48
CA VAL A 20 3.79 2.02 -2.16
C VAL A 20 2.88 1.78 -3.37
N LEU A 21 2.64 0.51 -3.72
CA LEU A 21 1.60 0.09 -4.65
C LEU A 21 0.36 -0.38 -3.88
N TYR A 22 -0.76 0.32 -4.06
CA TYR A 22 -2.03 -0.06 -3.46
C TYR A 22 -2.84 -1.03 -4.32
N GLU A 23 -2.69 -0.93 -5.65
CA GLU A 23 -3.48 -1.72 -6.58
C GLU A 23 -2.89 -3.13 -6.77
N PRO A 24 -3.71 -4.20 -6.69
CA PRO A 24 -3.23 -5.57 -6.91
C PRO A 24 -2.59 -5.80 -8.28
N ARG A 25 -2.90 -4.97 -9.28
CA ARG A 25 -2.30 -5.01 -10.63
C ARG A 25 -1.69 -3.67 -11.03
N GLY A 26 -1.25 -2.89 -10.05
CA GLY A 26 -0.62 -1.60 -10.28
C GLY A 26 0.63 -1.73 -11.14
N SER A 27 0.82 -0.77 -12.06
CA SER A 27 1.98 -0.73 -12.94
C SER A 27 3.18 -0.04 -12.28
N ILE A 28 4.37 -0.36 -12.77
CA ILE A 28 5.62 0.33 -12.44
C ILE A 28 6.06 1.10 -13.68
N THR A 29 6.41 2.38 -13.53
CA THR A 29 6.85 3.22 -14.64
C THR A 29 8.19 3.85 -14.31
N TRP A 30 9.14 3.75 -15.23
CA TRP A 30 10.40 4.49 -15.23
C TRP A 30 10.29 5.65 -16.21
N SER A 31 10.75 6.83 -15.81
CA SER A 31 10.77 8.05 -16.62
C SER A 31 12.21 8.47 -16.84
N PHE A 32 12.52 8.83 -18.08
CA PHE A 32 13.83 9.27 -18.52
C PHE A 32 13.80 10.76 -18.90
N ASN A 33 14.95 11.41 -18.88
CA ASN A 33 15.09 12.81 -19.30
C ASN A 33 14.93 13.00 -20.82
N GLU A 34 15.06 11.93 -21.60
CA GLU A 34 14.98 11.96 -23.06
C GLU A 34 14.38 10.68 -23.66
N PRO A 35 14.06 10.65 -24.98
CA PRO A 35 13.48 9.48 -25.61
C PRO A 35 14.44 8.27 -25.62
N VAL A 36 13.95 7.11 -25.18
CA VAL A 36 14.74 5.88 -25.06
C VAL A 36 14.29 4.78 -26.02
N ARG A 37 15.18 3.81 -26.20
CA ARG A 37 14.97 2.51 -26.83
C ARG A 37 15.56 1.44 -25.92
N LEU A 38 14.95 0.25 -25.89
CA LEU A 38 15.50 -0.88 -25.16
C LEU A 38 16.20 -1.87 -26.09
N ALA A 39 17.14 -2.64 -25.55
CA ALA A 39 17.84 -3.69 -26.26
C ALA A 39 16.90 -4.87 -26.59
N GLY A 40 16.23 -4.80 -27.74
CA GLY A 40 15.27 -5.84 -28.18
C GLY A 40 13.86 -5.55 -27.70
N ALA A 41 13.10 -6.60 -27.33
CA ALA A 41 11.73 -6.41 -26.85
C ALA A 41 11.74 -5.74 -25.46
N VAL A 42 10.80 -4.84 -25.22
CA VAL A 42 10.75 -4.07 -23.97
C VAL A 42 10.67 -4.99 -22.74
N SER A 43 9.86 -6.06 -22.82
CA SER A 43 9.68 -7.02 -21.73
C SER A 43 10.94 -7.82 -21.37
N ASP A 44 11.87 -7.99 -22.31
CA ASP A 44 13.12 -8.74 -22.06
C ASP A 44 14.08 -7.97 -21.16
N ASN A 45 13.90 -6.65 -21.12
CA ASN A 45 14.74 -5.70 -20.40
C ASN A 45 14.16 -5.29 -19.04
N ILE A 46 13.04 -5.89 -18.62
CA ILE A 46 12.38 -5.57 -17.36
C ILE A 46 12.32 -6.83 -16.48
N TYR A 47 12.76 -6.65 -15.24
CA TYR A 47 12.79 -7.69 -14.23
C TYR A 47 12.07 -7.20 -12.99
N VAL A 48 10.90 -7.78 -12.72
CA VAL A 48 10.20 -7.56 -11.45
C VAL A 48 10.18 -8.88 -10.70
N VAL A 49 10.75 -8.90 -9.51
CA VAL A 49 10.81 -10.08 -8.64
C VAL A 49 10.12 -9.79 -7.32
N SER A 50 9.49 -10.81 -6.75
CA SER A 50 9.02 -10.76 -5.37
C SER A 50 10.21 -10.85 -4.40
N GLN A 51 10.02 -10.45 -3.14
CA GLN A 51 11.00 -10.65 -2.07
C GLN A 51 11.46 -12.11 -1.91
N ALA A 52 10.63 -13.08 -2.33
CA ALA A 52 10.98 -14.50 -2.35
C ALA A 52 11.87 -14.91 -3.54
N GLY A 53 12.29 -13.96 -4.38
CA GLY A 53 13.13 -14.18 -5.56
C GLY A 53 12.38 -14.64 -6.82
N ALA A 54 11.08 -14.93 -6.73
CA ALA A 54 10.30 -15.36 -7.89
C ALA A 54 10.06 -14.19 -8.87
N ARG A 55 10.39 -14.38 -10.15
CA ARG A 55 10.06 -13.43 -11.23
C ARG A 55 8.55 -13.36 -11.43
N LEU A 56 8.04 -12.14 -11.46
CA LEU A 56 6.63 -11.85 -11.68
C LEU A 56 6.39 -11.59 -13.17
N ALA A 57 5.37 -12.25 -13.72
CA ALA A 57 5.01 -12.10 -15.12
C ALA A 57 4.34 -10.74 -15.37
N GLY A 58 4.75 -10.06 -16.44
CA GLY A 58 4.20 -8.77 -16.85
C GLY A 58 4.63 -8.39 -18.26
N VAL A 59 4.03 -7.33 -18.77
CA VAL A 59 4.29 -6.78 -20.10
C VAL A 59 4.96 -5.43 -19.95
N GLY A 60 6.09 -5.26 -20.64
CA GLY A 60 6.77 -3.98 -20.80
C GLY A 60 6.25 -3.22 -22.02
N GLN A 61 6.07 -1.91 -21.88
CA GLN A 61 5.66 -1.02 -22.96
C GLN A 61 6.44 0.30 -22.88
N LEU A 62 6.99 0.75 -24.01
CA LEU A 62 7.42 2.14 -24.19
C LEU A 62 6.18 2.99 -24.47
N LEU A 63 5.95 4.04 -23.69
CA LEU A 63 4.80 4.93 -23.84
C LEU A 63 4.98 5.87 -25.04
N GLY A 64 3.89 6.50 -25.47
CA GLY A 64 3.85 7.29 -26.72
C GLY A 64 4.74 8.54 -26.72
N ASP A 65 5.22 8.99 -25.57
CA ASP A 65 6.21 10.08 -25.46
C ASP A 65 7.66 9.60 -25.68
N GLY A 66 7.89 8.28 -25.70
CA GLY A 66 9.21 7.69 -25.85
C GLY A 66 10.12 7.85 -24.63
N THR A 67 9.73 8.62 -23.61
CA THR A 67 10.55 8.90 -22.42
C THR A 67 10.14 8.06 -21.22
N ARG A 68 9.05 7.29 -21.31
CA ARG A 68 8.54 6.46 -20.22
C ARG A 68 8.41 5.00 -20.61
N VAL A 69 8.93 4.12 -19.77
CA VAL A 69 8.75 2.68 -19.87
C VAL A 69 7.85 2.20 -18.75
N ARG A 70 6.77 1.51 -19.10
CA ARG A 70 5.79 0.96 -18.16
C ARG A 70 5.83 -0.55 -18.17
N TRP A 71 5.83 -1.15 -16.98
CA TRP A 71 5.57 -2.55 -16.77
C TRP A 71 4.20 -2.76 -16.13
N THR A 72 3.39 -3.63 -16.72
CA THR A 72 2.08 -4.00 -16.20
C THR A 72 2.05 -5.49 -15.86
N PRO A 73 1.70 -5.87 -14.62
CA PRO A 73 1.65 -7.27 -14.23
C PRO A 73 0.52 -8.02 -14.95
N LEU A 74 0.78 -9.26 -15.37
CA LEU A 74 -0.23 -10.14 -15.98
C LEU A 74 -1.17 -10.75 -14.93
N VAL A 75 -0.67 -10.92 -13.71
CA VAL A 75 -1.40 -11.52 -12.58
C VAL A 75 -1.37 -10.59 -11.36
N GLY A 76 -2.18 -10.90 -10.34
CA GLY A 76 -2.17 -10.11 -9.11
C GLY A 76 -0.80 -10.16 -8.41
N LEU A 77 -0.26 -9.00 -8.05
CA LEU A 77 0.95 -8.86 -7.27
C LEU A 77 0.71 -9.37 -5.82
N PRO A 78 1.68 -10.09 -5.22
CA PRO A 78 1.55 -10.60 -3.85
C PRO A 78 1.26 -9.49 -2.85
N ALA A 79 0.30 -9.71 -1.95
CA ALA A 79 -0.08 -8.72 -0.95
C ALA A 79 0.94 -8.65 0.19
N GLY A 80 1.27 -7.45 0.64
CA GLY A 80 2.12 -7.25 1.82
C GLY A 80 3.58 -7.66 1.60
N SER A 81 4.03 -7.62 0.34
CA SER A 81 5.40 -8.00 -0.05
C SER A 81 6.20 -6.81 -0.53
N ILE A 82 7.52 -6.94 -0.44
CA ILE A 82 8.46 -6.10 -1.19
C ILE A 82 8.61 -6.66 -2.60
N LEU A 83 8.61 -5.78 -3.59
CA LEU A 83 8.93 -6.05 -4.98
C LEU A 83 10.25 -5.36 -5.31
N LEU A 84 11.14 -6.06 -6.01
CA LEU A 84 12.34 -5.47 -6.58
C LEU A 84 12.15 -5.38 -8.10
N ALA A 85 12.22 -4.16 -8.64
CA ALA A 85 11.97 -3.90 -10.05
C ALA A 85 13.18 -3.23 -10.71
N ALA A 86 13.72 -3.85 -11.75
CA ALA A 86 14.87 -3.37 -12.50
C ALA A 86 14.53 -3.24 -13.99
N ILE A 87 15.19 -2.28 -14.63
CA ILE A 87 15.19 -2.07 -16.08
C ILE A 87 16.63 -1.98 -16.57
N THR A 88 16.94 -2.64 -17.67
CA THR A 88 18.30 -2.74 -18.23
C THR A 88 18.32 -2.42 -19.73
N GLY A 89 19.51 -2.28 -20.31
CA GLY A 89 19.66 -2.14 -21.78
C GLY A 89 18.96 -0.91 -22.36
N VAL A 90 18.85 0.16 -21.57
CA VAL A 90 18.26 1.43 -21.98
C VAL A 90 19.31 2.24 -22.74
N ARG A 91 18.96 2.74 -23.91
CA ARG A 91 19.78 3.64 -24.72
C ARG A 91 18.93 4.71 -25.39
N ASP A 92 19.54 5.79 -25.84
CA ASP A 92 18.84 6.80 -26.62
C ASP A 92 18.66 6.37 -28.11
N GLN A 93 18.35 7.33 -28.98
CA GLN A 93 18.26 7.11 -30.42
C GLN A 93 19.63 7.10 -31.13
N ALA A 94 20.65 7.75 -30.56
CA ALA A 94 22.01 7.83 -31.09
C ALA A 94 22.84 6.56 -30.77
N GLY A 95 22.39 5.76 -29.79
CA GLY A 95 23.05 4.54 -29.32
C GLY A 95 23.77 4.70 -27.98
N ASN A 96 23.68 5.85 -27.32
CA ASN A 96 24.32 6.08 -26.02
C ASN A 96 23.58 5.28 -24.94
N GLU A 97 24.31 4.46 -24.21
CA GLU A 97 23.75 3.55 -23.19
C GLU A 97 23.68 4.23 -21.82
N THR A 98 22.54 4.06 -21.15
CA THR A 98 22.32 4.53 -19.78
C THR A 98 23.31 3.86 -18.82
N VAL A 99 23.78 4.58 -17.81
CA VAL A 99 24.52 3.96 -16.69
C VAL A 99 23.64 2.95 -15.93
N PRO A 100 24.20 1.93 -15.26
CA PRO A 100 23.39 0.95 -14.54
C PRO A 100 22.36 1.60 -13.60
N ILE A 101 21.09 1.24 -13.77
CA ILE A 101 19.98 1.75 -12.95
C ILE A 101 19.80 0.85 -11.73
N GLU A 102 19.78 1.46 -10.55
CA GLU A 102 19.47 0.73 -9.32
C GLU A 102 18.07 0.11 -9.35
N SER A 103 17.93 -1.08 -8.77
CA SER A 103 16.64 -1.73 -8.63
C SER A 103 15.73 -0.93 -7.71
N LEU A 104 14.49 -0.70 -8.15
CA LEU A 104 13.46 -0.08 -7.33
C LEU A 104 12.95 -1.06 -6.27
N GLU A 105 13.00 -0.67 -5.00
CA GLU A 105 12.29 -1.35 -3.92
C GLU A 105 10.89 -0.76 -3.77
N ILE A 106 9.85 -1.59 -3.95
CA ILE A 106 8.45 -1.15 -3.92
C ILE A 106 7.66 -2.00 -2.93
N LEU A 107 6.95 -1.36 -2.02
CA LEU A 107 6.05 -2.03 -1.09
C LEU A 107 4.68 -2.26 -1.75
N ARG A 108 4.32 -3.51 -2.00
CA ARG A 108 2.95 -3.87 -2.38
C ARG A 108 2.09 -3.88 -1.12
N LYS A 109 1.25 -2.86 -0.95
CA LYS A 109 0.36 -2.74 0.20
C LYS A 109 -0.67 -3.87 0.21
N GLN A 110 -0.77 -4.58 1.32
CA GLN A 110 -1.91 -5.44 1.61
C GLN A 110 -3.11 -4.60 2.05
N ARG A 111 -4.31 -4.93 1.55
CA ARG A 111 -5.54 -4.31 2.04
C ARG A 111 -5.72 -4.71 3.50
N SER A 112 -5.88 -3.71 4.35
CA SER A 112 -6.18 -3.87 5.77
C SER A 112 -7.65 -3.51 5.99
N SER A 113 -8.44 -4.37 6.62
CA SER A 113 -9.81 -4.03 7.03
C SER A 113 -10.05 -4.38 8.48
N LEU A 114 -10.83 -3.54 9.16
CA LEU A 114 -11.29 -3.75 10.52
C LEU A 114 -12.76 -3.33 10.60
N ASP A 115 -13.64 -4.31 10.72
CA ASP A 115 -15.05 -4.14 10.93
C ASP A 115 -15.37 -4.29 12.41
N LEU A 116 -16.10 -3.32 12.96
CA LEU A 116 -16.49 -3.29 14.35
C LEU A 116 -18.00 -3.15 14.45
N ALA A 117 -18.62 -4.02 15.23
CA ALA A 117 -20.05 -3.99 15.46
C ALA A 117 -20.36 -4.11 16.94
N ARG A 118 -21.18 -3.19 17.45
CA ARG A 118 -21.75 -3.30 18.79
C ARG A 118 -22.75 -4.45 18.81
N ILE A 119 -22.59 -5.39 19.72
CA ILE A 119 -23.45 -6.57 19.86
C ILE A 119 -24.46 -6.42 20.98
N ARG A 120 -24.07 -5.74 22.08
CA ARG A 120 -24.94 -5.47 23.23
C ARG A 120 -24.53 -4.16 23.88
N SER A 121 -25.49 -3.44 24.44
CA SER A 121 -25.21 -2.31 25.32
C SER A 121 -26.01 -2.43 26.61
N GLY A 122 -25.35 -2.22 27.73
CA GLY A 122 -25.95 -2.06 29.06
C GLY A 122 -25.60 -0.71 29.65
N SER A 123 -26.00 -0.50 30.91
CA SER A 123 -25.79 0.74 31.66
C SER A 123 -24.32 1.03 31.97
N ARG A 124 -23.51 -0.01 32.20
CA ARG A 124 -22.08 0.08 32.53
C ARG A 124 -21.15 -0.43 31.43
N TRP A 125 -21.62 -1.37 30.60
CA TRP A 125 -20.78 -2.07 29.62
C TRP A 125 -21.39 -2.02 28.22
N SER A 126 -20.56 -1.81 27.20
CA SER A 126 -20.92 -2.13 25.81
C SER A 126 -20.02 -3.23 25.28
N TRP A 127 -20.62 -4.21 24.62
CA TRP A 127 -19.94 -5.34 24.01
C TRP A 127 -19.85 -5.14 22.51
N PHE A 128 -18.71 -5.50 21.94
CA PHE A 128 -18.42 -5.37 20.53
C PHE A 128 -17.83 -6.67 20.00
N ARG A 129 -18.11 -6.93 18.71
CA ARG A 129 -17.38 -7.89 17.90
C ARG A 129 -16.48 -7.14 16.94
N TYR A 130 -15.35 -7.73 16.62
CA TYR A 130 -14.50 -7.28 15.53
C TYR A 130 -14.29 -8.40 14.51
N THR A 131 -14.14 -8.01 13.25
CA THR A 131 -13.66 -8.84 12.15
C THR A 131 -12.53 -8.07 11.46
N THR A 132 -11.41 -8.71 11.21
CA THR A 132 -10.19 -8.02 10.74
C THR A 132 -9.41 -8.84 9.73
N THR A 133 -8.64 -8.20 8.87
CA THR A 133 -7.67 -8.90 8.03
C THR A 133 -6.50 -9.44 8.87
N ARG A 134 -5.87 -10.52 8.40
CA ARG A 134 -4.80 -11.22 9.15
C ARG A 134 -3.60 -10.34 9.49
N ASN A 135 -3.28 -9.36 8.65
CA ASN A 135 -2.15 -8.47 8.86
C ASN A 135 -2.36 -7.46 10.00
N LEU A 136 -3.58 -7.32 10.47
CA LEU A 136 -3.88 -6.51 11.66
C LEU A 136 -3.85 -7.35 12.94
N ILE A 137 -3.69 -8.68 12.89
CA ILE A 137 -3.57 -9.53 14.08
C ILE A 137 -2.35 -9.09 14.90
N GLY A 138 -2.52 -9.01 16.22
CA GLY A 138 -1.51 -8.57 17.17
C GLY A 138 -1.38 -7.05 17.26
N ARG A 139 -2.27 -6.30 16.59
CA ARG A 139 -2.25 -4.84 16.58
C ARG A 139 -3.38 -4.24 17.41
N ASP A 140 -3.15 -3.01 17.84
CA ASP A 140 -4.02 -2.32 18.78
C ASP A 140 -5.08 -1.44 18.11
N VAL A 141 -6.27 -1.54 18.67
CA VAL A 141 -7.41 -0.66 18.40
C VAL A 141 -7.69 0.13 19.67
N LEU A 142 -7.66 1.45 19.57
CA LEU A 142 -8.00 2.34 20.67
C LEU A 142 -9.50 2.57 20.69
N MET A 143 -10.09 2.42 21.86
CA MET A 143 -11.45 2.88 22.13
C MET A 143 -11.40 4.07 23.03
N GLU A 144 -12.19 5.07 22.68
CA GLU A 144 -12.30 6.28 23.47
C GLU A 144 -13.76 6.52 23.84
N THR A 145 -13.97 6.90 25.10
CA THR A 145 -15.24 7.40 25.60
C THR A 145 -15.18 8.92 25.69
N TYR A 146 -16.31 9.59 25.49
CA TYR A 146 -16.41 11.03 25.69
C TYR A 146 -16.83 11.32 27.12
N THR A 147 -15.92 11.90 27.89
CA THR A 147 -16.04 12.18 29.33
C THR A 147 -15.49 13.58 29.60
N ASN A 148 -16.16 14.37 30.46
CA ASN A 148 -15.71 15.71 30.87
C ASN A 148 -15.33 16.64 29.70
N GLY A 149 -16.07 16.57 28.59
CA GLY A 149 -15.82 17.41 27.42
C GLY A 149 -14.68 16.95 26.50
N ALA A 150 -14.03 15.82 26.79
CA ALA A 150 -12.90 15.29 26.02
C ALA A 150 -13.06 13.80 25.68
N TRP A 151 -12.38 13.36 24.61
CA TRP A 151 -12.22 11.94 24.32
C TRP A 151 -11.06 11.38 25.13
N GLN A 152 -11.30 10.32 25.88
CA GLN A 152 -10.28 9.64 26.68
C GLN A 152 -10.20 8.18 26.28
N ILE A 153 -8.99 7.63 26.18
CA ILE A 153 -8.79 6.20 25.90
C ILE A 153 -9.37 5.40 27.06
N SER A 154 -10.41 4.62 26.77
CA SER A 154 -11.11 3.77 27.71
C SER A 154 -10.68 2.31 27.62
N ALA A 155 -10.13 1.90 26.48
CA ALA A 155 -9.61 0.55 26.28
C ALA A 155 -8.60 0.52 25.11
N VAL A 156 -7.64 -0.40 25.22
CA VAL A 156 -6.78 -0.84 24.13
C VAL A 156 -7.11 -2.29 23.85
N ILE A 157 -7.44 -2.61 22.60
CA ILE A 157 -7.74 -3.98 22.18
C ILE A 157 -6.68 -4.42 21.20
N THR A 158 -5.89 -5.40 21.60
CA THR A 158 -5.03 -6.13 20.68
C THR A 158 -5.88 -7.18 19.98
N THR A 159 -5.96 -7.12 18.65
CA THR A 159 -6.67 -8.16 17.89
C THR A 159 -5.91 -9.49 18.02
N SER A 160 -6.56 -10.54 18.49
CA SER A 160 -5.94 -11.85 18.76
C SER A 160 -6.22 -12.88 17.66
N GLY A 161 -7.02 -12.52 16.66
CA GLY A 161 -7.36 -13.34 15.52
C GLY A 161 -8.13 -12.54 14.48
N VAL A 162 -8.63 -13.22 13.45
CA VAL A 162 -9.47 -12.60 12.39
C VAL A 162 -10.83 -12.14 12.96
N ASN A 163 -11.30 -12.77 14.02
CA ASN A 163 -12.55 -12.39 14.70
C ASN A 163 -12.35 -12.40 16.21
N GLY A 164 -13.10 -11.58 16.92
CA GLY A 164 -13.17 -11.66 18.37
C GLY A 164 -14.24 -10.76 18.98
N THR A 165 -14.36 -10.82 20.29
CA THR A 165 -15.24 -9.94 21.05
C THR A 165 -14.51 -9.31 22.21
N PHE A 166 -14.96 -8.13 22.62
CA PHE A 166 -14.47 -7.43 23.79
C PHE A 166 -15.58 -6.55 24.36
N ARG A 167 -15.35 -5.98 25.55
CA ARG A 167 -16.27 -5.02 26.17
C ARG A 167 -15.53 -3.77 26.63
N VAL A 168 -16.24 -2.64 26.65
CA VAL A 168 -15.75 -1.36 27.16
C VAL A 168 -16.66 -0.85 28.25
N GLU A 169 -16.05 -0.36 29.32
CA GLU A 169 -16.73 0.31 30.41
C GLU A 169 -17.12 1.72 29.98
N ARG A 170 -18.33 2.15 30.30
CA ARG A 170 -18.82 3.48 29.96
C ARG A 170 -19.87 3.93 30.98
N SER A 171 -19.99 5.24 31.15
CA SER A 171 -21.17 5.81 31.78
C SER A 171 -22.39 5.65 30.87
N SER A 172 -23.57 5.56 31.48
CA SER A 172 -24.83 5.56 30.75
C SER A 172 -24.90 6.77 29.82
N GLY A 173 -25.27 6.56 28.56
CA GLY A 173 -25.33 7.62 27.55
C GLY A 173 -23.98 8.18 27.06
N ALA A 174 -22.83 7.66 27.52
CA ALA A 174 -21.54 8.12 27.00
C ALA A 174 -21.35 7.72 25.53
N ALA A 175 -20.87 8.67 24.73
CA ALA A 175 -20.46 8.41 23.35
C ALA A 175 -19.16 7.61 23.32
N ILE A 176 -19.04 6.72 22.33
CA ILE A 176 -17.86 5.90 22.08
C ILE A 176 -17.37 6.18 20.67
N ARG A 177 -16.05 6.29 20.49
CA ARG A 177 -15.40 6.22 19.19
C ARG A 177 -14.30 5.18 19.20
N LEU A 178 -14.00 4.70 18.00
CA LEU A 178 -13.02 3.68 17.72
C LEU A 178 -11.95 4.29 16.83
N ARG A 179 -10.69 4.01 17.13
CA ARG A 179 -9.54 4.46 16.36
C ARG A 179 -8.55 3.33 16.17
N TRP A 180 -8.03 3.23 14.95
CA TRP A 180 -6.84 2.44 14.68
C TRP A 180 -5.60 3.12 15.29
N ALA A 181 -4.72 2.34 15.93
CA ALA A 181 -3.51 2.86 16.58
C ALA A 181 -2.28 2.92 15.66
N GLY A 182 -2.30 2.25 14.50
CA GLY A 182 -1.15 2.18 13.59
C GLY A 182 -1.20 3.19 12.43
N ASP A 183 -0.10 3.27 11.69
CA ASP A 183 0.06 4.21 10.57
C ASP A 183 -0.57 3.72 9.25
N GLU A 184 -1.00 2.46 9.22
CA GLU A 184 -1.65 1.92 8.04
C GLU A 184 -3.08 2.44 7.86
N ARG A 185 -3.42 2.78 6.62
CA ARG A 185 -4.81 3.02 6.23
C ARG A 185 -5.60 1.72 6.35
N VAL A 186 -6.65 1.74 7.15
CA VAL A 186 -7.59 0.63 7.34
C VAL A 186 -8.93 1.00 6.71
N ASP A 187 -9.40 0.18 5.78
CA ASP A 187 -10.73 0.35 5.19
C ASP A 187 -11.80 -0.04 6.22
N GLY A 188 -12.87 0.74 6.32
CA GLY A 188 -13.99 0.43 7.21
C GLY A 188 -13.81 0.83 8.68
N ALA A 189 -12.62 1.27 9.10
CA ALA A 189 -12.36 1.91 10.40
C ALA A 189 -12.97 3.33 10.42
N THR A 190 -14.27 3.43 10.17
CA THR A 190 -15.02 4.67 10.30
C THR A 190 -15.35 4.85 11.78
N SER A 191 -15.05 6.05 12.30
CA SER A 191 -15.57 6.50 13.59
C SER A 191 -17.09 6.68 13.47
N ARG A 192 -17.84 5.58 13.42
CA ARG A 192 -19.29 5.64 13.41
C ARG A 192 -19.70 6.15 14.79
N ARG A 193 -20.16 7.41 14.88
CA ARG A 193 -20.92 7.88 16.04
C ARG A 193 -22.11 6.93 16.16
N VAL A 194 -22.06 5.98 17.07
CA VAL A 194 -23.22 5.15 17.38
C VAL A 194 -24.13 6.02 18.23
N GLY A 195 -24.95 6.83 17.54
CA GLY A 195 -25.94 7.69 18.15
C GLY A 195 -26.87 6.90 19.05
N LEU A 196 -27.19 7.49 20.20
CA LEU A 196 -28.22 6.99 21.10
C LEU A 196 -29.55 7.40 20.49
N GLY A 197 -30.25 6.45 19.86
CA GLY A 197 -31.71 6.55 19.77
C GLY A 197 -32.24 6.34 21.18
N GLY A 198 -33.01 7.31 21.67
CA GLY A 198 -33.77 7.21 22.92
C GLY A 198 -34.86 6.15 22.84
#